data_AF-A0A350XM61-F1
#
_entry.id   AF-A0A350XM61-F1
#
_cell.length_a   1.000
_cell.length_b   1.000
_cell.length_c   1.000
_cell.angle_alpha   90.00
_cell.angle_beta   90.00
_cell.angle_gamma   90.00
#
_symmetry.space_group_name_H-M   'P 1'
#
loop_
_entity.id
_entity.type
_entity.pdbx_description
1 polymer ?
#
loop_
_entity_poly.entity_id
_entity_poly.type
_entity_poly.pdbx_seq_one_letter_code
_entity_poly.pdbx_strand_id
1 'polypeptide(L)'
;MKKSLSLILCLLTGAIYVGGSVKEAIATRISPIIAQTEPSVSPQVTPEPQMTPTSSKVTLMLEDLPPGFQVVPPQMTANFVEMLKKELGQVSLNPQNLFAFMSQTTSSSPSSPTTSSSQNAQIVVGYTGTLKETDREQFDDYIKKMQQPEVQEEMINQIRERLKTSAGIQIQEFNPIPELNNMGEISTGMSLKIAMAGQPMRIDIGSFRRNSYGALAAVMYPDGQPPKISLSEVARKLDGRISSVAPGVTSPVSR
;
A
#
# COMPACT_ATOMS: atom_id res chain seq x y z
N MET A 1 -11.24 -2.47 15.43
CA MET A 1 -11.11 -2.22 13.97
C MET A 1 -9.75 -1.63 13.54
N LYS A 2 -8.99 -0.91 14.39
CA LYS A 2 -7.72 -0.24 14.01
C LYS A 2 -6.54 -1.16 13.64
N LYS A 3 -6.53 -2.44 14.05
CA LYS A 3 -5.39 -3.36 13.85
C LYS A 3 -5.50 -4.22 12.58
N SER A 4 -6.71 -4.46 12.08
CA SER A 4 -6.96 -5.39 10.96
C SER A 4 -6.58 -4.80 9.60
N LEU A 5 -6.87 -3.50 9.38
CA LEU A 5 -6.56 -2.80 8.13
C LEU A 5 -5.05 -2.71 7.86
N SER A 6 -4.29 -2.36 8.90
CA SER A 6 -2.82 -2.28 8.87
C SER A 6 -2.19 -3.64 8.56
N LEU A 7 -2.75 -4.72 9.10
CA LEU A 7 -2.25 -6.08 8.89
C LEU A 7 -2.49 -6.54 7.44
N ILE A 8 -3.66 -6.25 6.85
CA ILE A 8 -3.99 -6.67 5.47
C ILE A 8 -3.04 -6.04 4.47
N LEU A 9 -2.86 -4.73 4.54
CA LEU A 9 -2.04 -4.03 3.56
C LEU A 9 -0.55 -4.39 3.74
N CYS A 10 -0.09 -4.63 4.98
CA CYS A 10 1.26 -5.12 5.23
C CYS A 10 1.47 -6.58 4.83
N LEU A 11 0.46 -7.44 4.97
CA LEU A 11 0.50 -8.81 4.47
C LEU A 11 0.51 -8.84 2.95
N LEU A 12 -0.15 -7.90 2.30
CA LEU A 12 -0.12 -7.71 0.86
C LEU A 12 1.23 -7.16 0.40
N THR A 13 1.78 -6.13 1.04
CA THR A 13 3.13 -5.65 0.69
C THR A 13 4.23 -6.65 1.05
N GLY A 14 4.07 -7.44 2.11
CA GLY A 14 5.01 -8.49 2.50
C GLY A 14 4.96 -9.70 1.57
N ALA A 15 3.77 -10.12 1.13
CA ALA A 15 3.65 -11.17 0.11
C ALA A 15 4.15 -10.68 -1.27
N ILE A 16 4.02 -9.37 -1.54
CA ILE A 16 4.59 -8.72 -2.73
C ILE A 16 6.12 -8.53 -2.61
N TYR A 17 6.83 -8.98 -1.56
CA TYR A 17 8.31 -8.90 -1.56
C TYR A 17 9.07 -10.06 -0.88
N VAL A 18 8.42 -10.99 -0.16
CA VAL A 18 9.06 -12.23 0.35
C VAL A 18 9.11 -13.33 -0.72
N GLY A 19 9.51 -12.95 -1.93
CA GLY A 19 9.93 -13.87 -3.01
C GLY A 19 11.41 -14.23 -2.95
N GLY A 20 12.05 -14.05 -1.79
CA GLY A 20 13.45 -14.41 -1.52
C GLY A 20 13.54 -15.39 -0.36
N SER A 21 13.85 -16.65 -0.68
CA SER A 21 14.37 -17.72 0.20
C SER A 21 13.48 -18.27 1.33
N VAL A 22 12.57 -19.19 1.00
CA VAL A 22 11.89 -20.12 1.96
C VAL A 22 12.82 -21.29 2.38
N LYS A 23 14.14 -21.10 2.49
CA LYS A 23 15.06 -22.18 2.87
C LYS A 23 15.94 -21.95 4.10
N GLU A 24 15.98 -20.77 4.71
CA GLU A 24 16.91 -20.52 5.83
C GLU A 24 16.28 -20.25 7.20
N ALA A 25 14.95 -20.14 7.32
CA ALA A 25 14.32 -19.90 8.64
C ALA A 25 14.02 -21.17 9.46
N ILE A 26 14.37 -22.37 8.96
CA ILE A 26 14.26 -23.64 9.69
C ILE A 26 15.66 -24.19 9.97
N ALA A 27 16.48 -23.41 10.68
CA ALA A 27 17.60 -23.95 11.42
C ALA A 27 17.86 -23.08 12.65
N THR A 28 17.41 -23.59 13.80
CA THR A 28 17.95 -23.31 15.13
C THR A 28 17.39 -22.11 15.90
N ARG A 29 16.21 -22.31 16.48
CA ARG A 29 15.98 -21.93 17.90
C ARG A 29 16.83 -22.86 18.78
N ILE A 30 17.54 -22.36 19.79
CA ILE A 30 17.31 -22.60 21.24
C ILE A 30 18.01 -21.47 22.04
N SER A 31 17.29 -20.83 22.97
CA SER A 31 17.74 -19.81 23.93
C SER A 31 18.64 -20.38 25.07
N PRO A 32 19.17 -19.59 26.04
CA PRO A 32 18.36 -18.99 27.11
C PRO A 32 18.74 -17.57 27.61
N ILE A 33 17.74 -17.02 28.29
CA ILE A 33 17.63 -15.85 29.18
C ILE A 33 18.83 -15.63 30.12
N ILE A 34 19.27 -14.38 30.30
CA ILE A 34 19.63 -13.79 31.61
C ILE A 34 19.16 -12.32 31.68
N ALA A 35 18.58 -11.98 32.84
CA ALA A 35 18.02 -10.71 33.25
C ALA A 35 19.03 -9.56 33.34
N GLN A 36 18.55 -8.32 33.18
CA GLN A 36 19.04 -7.19 33.98
C GLN A 36 18.08 -5.99 33.98
N THR A 37 18.17 -5.27 35.08
CA THR A 37 17.22 -4.41 35.76
C THR A 37 17.19 -2.97 35.21
N GLU A 38 16.01 -2.34 35.36
CA GLU A 38 15.63 -0.91 35.32
C GLU A 38 16.72 0.16 35.64
N PRO A 39 16.58 1.43 35.17
CA PRO A 39 15.55 2.32 35.73
C PRO A 39 14.76 3.22 34.78
N SER A 40 13.54 3.47 35.27
CA SER A 40 12.53 4.45 34.92
C SER A 40 13.05 5.88 34.73
N VAL A 41 12.63 6.52 33.63
CA VAL A 41 12.58 7.98 33.49
C VAL A 41 11.23 8.36 32.85
N SER A 42 10.52 9.29 33.48
CA SER A 42 9.19 9.79 33.08
C SER A 42 9.24 10.55 31.75
N PRO A 43 8.19 10.49 30.90
CA PRO A 43 8.24 10.96 29.52
C PRO A 43 8.13 12.48 29.42
N GLN A 44 9.16 13.10 28.82
CA GLN A 44 9.10 14.47 28.35
C GLN A 44 8.27 14.48 27.05
N VAL A 45 7.16 15.23 27.06
CA VAL A 45 6.26 15.38 25.90
C VAL A 45 6.98 16.19 24.82
N THR A 46 7.69 15.49 23.95
CA THR A 46 8.15 16.01 22.67
C THR A 46 6.93 16.11 21.76
N PRO A 47 6.62 17.27 21.15
CA PRO A 47 5.61 17.35 20.10
C PRO A 47 5.98 16.37 19.00
N GLU A 48 5.17 15.33 18.84
CA GLU A 48 5.35 14.28 17.84
C GLU A 48 5.43 14.94 16.45
N PRO A 49 6.35 14.52 15.57
CA PRO A 49 6.47 15.10 14.24
C PRO A 49 5.13 14.93 13.52
N GLN A 50 4.44 16.05 13.29
CA GLN A 50 3.33 16.05 12.34
C GLN A 50 3.88 15.51 11.02
N MET A 51 3.17 14.56 10.41
CA MET A 51 3.38 14.23 9.00
C MET A 51 2.92 15.42 8.16
N THR A 52 3.63 16.54 8.25
CA THR A 52 3.69 17.50 7.15
C THR A 52 4.18 16.71 5.95
N PRO A 53 3.47 16.71 4.82
CA PRO A 53 4.03 16.18 3.59
C PRO A 53 5.27 17.02 3.31
N THR A 54 6.45 16.48 3.62
CA THR A 54 7.69 16.99 3.05
C THR A 54 7.42 17.04 1.56
N SER A 55 7.46 18.23 0.96
CA SER A 55 7.03 18.48 -0.42
C SER A 55 7.98 17.79 -1.40
N SER A 56 7.98 16.46 -1.39
CA SER A 56 8.57 15.66 -2.41
C SER A 56 7.68 15.84 -3.62
N LYS A 57 8.24 16.43 -4.67
CA LYS A 57 7.62 16.56 -5.98
C LYS A 57 7.17 15.21 -6.57
N VAL A 58 7.54 14.07 -5.95
CA VAL A 58 7.21 12.70 -6.36
C VAL A 58 6.20 11.98 -5.43
N THR A 59 5.45 12.72 -4.61
CA THR A 59 4.40 12.17 -3.74
C THR A 59 3.02 12.56 -4.25
N LEU A 60 2.03 11.67 -4.13
CA LEU A 60 0.63 12.04 -4.37
C LEU A 60 0.18 13.07 -3.32
N MET A 61 -0.42 14.16 -3.77
CA MET A 61 -0.92 15.24 -2.93
C MET A 61 -2.45 15.24 -2.93
N LEU A 62 -3.04 15.93 -1.95
CA LEU A 62 -4.50 16.02 -1.83
C LEU A 62 -5.15 16.66 -3.07
N GLU A 63 -4.49 17.66 -3.65
CA GLU A 63 -4.88 18.34 -4.89
C GLU A 63 -4.92 17.42 -6.12
N ASP A 64 -4.26 16.26 -6.06
CA ASP A 64 -4.32 15.26 -7.13
C ASP A 64 -5.61 14.44 -7.07
N LEU A 65 -6.32 14.46 -5.95
CA LEU A 65 -7.51 13.66 -5.73
C LEU A 65 -8.79 14.44 -6.03
N PRO A 66 -9.89 13.76 -6.38
CA PRO A 66 -11.19 14.39 -6.50
C PRO A 66 -11.60 15.13 -5.22
N PRO A 67 -12.51 16.12 -5.31
CA PRO A 67 -13.07 16.76 -4.13
C PRO A 67 -13.68 15.76 -3.14
N GLY A 68 -13.50 16.04 -1.85
CA GLY A 68 -14.04 15.21 -0.76
C GLY A 68 -13.05 14.19 -0.16
N PHE A 69 -11.83 14.10 -0.69
CA PHE A 69 -10.74 13.44 0.01
C PHE A 69 -10.17 14.34 1.12
N GLN A 70 -9.63 13.71 2.15
CA GLN A 70 -8.88 14.36 3.23
C GLN A 70 -7.69 13.48 3.60
N VAL A 71 -6.66 14.09 4.19
CA VAL A 71 -5.52 13.36 4.74
C VAL A 71 -6.01 12.47 5.87
N VAL A 72 -5.58 11.20 5.88
CA VAL A 72 -5.92 10.30 6.99
C VAL A 72 -5.21 10.79 8.26
N PRO A 73 -5.91 10.98 9.39
CA PRO A 73 -5.30 11.44 10.63
C PRO A 73 -4.14 10.54 11.07
N PRO A 74 -3.01 11.10 11.55
CA PRO A 74 -1.83 10.32 11.97
C PRO A 74 -2.14 9.19 12.97
N GLN A 75 -3.12 9.41 13.85
CA GLN A 75 -3.58 8.43 14.83
C GLN A 75 -4.16 7.15 14.21
N MET A 76 -4.57 7.20 12.94
CA MET A 76 -5.07 6.05 12.18
C MET A 76 -3.98 5.39 11.32
N THR A 77 -2.90 6.10 11.00
CA THR A 77 -1.82 5.63 10.12
C THR A 77 -0.51 5.32 10.83
N ALA A 78 -0.29 5.77 12.07
CA ALA A 78 0.98 5.60 12.79
C ALA A 78 1.47 4.13 12.82
N ASN A 79 0.62 3.23 13.33
CA ASN A 79 0.94 1.79 13.38
C ASN A 79 1.16 1.18 11.99
N PHE A 80 0.43 1.68 10.98
CA PHE A 80 0.56 1.21 9.60
C PHE A 80 1.87 1.66 8.97
N VAL A 81 2.25 2.92 9.17
CA VAL A 81 3.48 3.49 8.65
C VAL A 81 4.70 2.85 9.29
N GLU A 82 4.69 2.62 10.59
CA GLU A 82 5.77 1.91 11.28
C GLU A 82 5.92 0.48 10.78
N MET A 83 4.81 -0.24 10.64
CA MET A 83 4.81 -1.61 10.13
C MET A 83 5.28 -1.66 8.67
N LEU A 84 4.81 -0.75 7.82
CA LEU A 84 5.22 -0.66 6.43
C LEU A 84 6.71 -0.35 6.30
N LYS A 85 7.23 0.60 7.10
CA LYS A 85 8.68 0.87 7.16
C LYS A 85 9.48 -0.35 7.60
N LYS A 86 8.99 -1.10 8.58
CA LYS A 86 9.64 -2.32 9.08
C LYS A 86 9.69 -3.43 8.03
N GLU A 87 8.58 -3.67 7.31
CA GLU A 87 8.52 -4.70 6.28
C GLU A 87 9.33 -4.31 5.04
N LEU A 88 9.23 -3.05 4.60
CA LEU A 88 9.98 -2.57 3.43
C LEU A 88 11.48 -2.43 3.70
N GLY A 89 11.86 -2.06 4.92
CA GLY A 89 13.27 -1.99 5.32
C GLY A 89 13.97 -3.36 5.29
N GLN A 90 13.24 -4.47 5.45
CA GLN A 90 13.80 -5.83 5.33
C GLN A 90 14.19 -6.18 3.89
N VAL A 91 13.62 -5.49 2.90
CA VAL A 91 13.85 -5.74 1.47
C VAL A 91 14.58 -4.58 0.79
N SER A 92 15.32 -3.79 1.57
CA SER A 92 16.10 -2.61 1.12
C SER A 92 15.26 -1.52 0.43
N LEU A 93 13.94 -1.56 0.57
CA LEU A 93 13.06 -0.52 0.08
C LEU A 93 12.93 0.56 1.15
N ASN A 94 13.34 1.77 0.81
CA ASN A 94 13.23 2.93 1.69
C ASN A 94 12.02 3.78 1.28
N PRO A 95 10.84 3.59 1.89
CA PRO A 95 9.69 4.45 1.64
C PRO A 95 9.99 5.85 2.17
N GLN A 96 10.17 6.81 1.27
CA GLN A 96 10.45 8.21 1.63
C GLN A 96 9.16 9.03 1.72
N ASN A 97 8.21 8.70 0.83
CA ASN A 97 7.13 9.59 0.43
C ASN A 97 5.78 8.93 0.64
N LEU A 98 5.48 8.60 1.89
CA LEU A 98 4.23 7.96 2.28
C LEU A 98 3.07 8.94 2.15
N PHE A 99 1.95 8.47 1.63
CA PHE A 99 0.71 9.22 1.56
C PHE A 99 -0.49 8.33 1.95
N ALA A 100 -1.49 8.97 2.54
CA ALA A 100 -2.74 8.32 2.94
C ALA A 100 -3.88 9.33 2.91
N PHE A 101 -4.90 9.03 2.12
CA PHE A 101 -6.09 9.85 1.96
C PHE A 101 -7.35 9.01 2.13
N MET A 102 -8.40 9.61 2.66
CA MET A 102 -9.71 8.99 2.74
C MET A 102 -10.79 9.93 2.21
N SER A 103 -11.75 9.40 1.46
CA SER A 103 -12.94 10.16 1.12
C SER A 103 -13.82 10.30 2.36
N GLN A 104 -14.15 11.53 2.72
CA GLN A 104 -15.24 11.80 3.64
C GLN A 104 -16.52 11.99 2.84
N THR A 105 -17.64 11.65 3.46
CA THR A 105 -18.94 12.02 2.96
C THR A 105 -19.41 13.21 3.78
N THR A 106 -19.53 14.37 3.13
CA THR A 106 -20.17 15.52 3.75
C THR A 106 -21.66 15.22 3.79
N SER A 107 -22.14 14.63 4.89
CA SER A 107 -23.57 14.48 5.15
C SER A 107 -24.16 15.84 5.56
N SER A 108 -24.43 16.70 4.60
CA SER A 108 -25.17 17.95 4.82
C SER A 108 -26.68 17.76 4.65
N SER A 109 -27.22 16.59 5.00
CA SER A 109 -28.68 16.38 5.02
C SER A 109 -29.10 15.36 6.09
N PRO A 110 -29.94 15.74 7.07
CA PRO A 110 -30.54 14.81 8.02
C PRO A 110 -31.77 14.19 7.36
N SER A 111 -31.61 13.05 6.68
CA SER A 111 -32.75 12.35 6.09
C SER A 111 -32.76 10.86 6.43
N SER A 112 -33.62 10.54 7.39
CA SER A 112 -34.27 9.24 7.68
C SER A 112 -33.45 8.07 8.28
N PRO A 113 -34.03 7.30 9.24
CA PRO A 113 -33.31 6.24 9.98
C PRO A 113 -33.29 4.86 9.29
N THR A 114 -33.66 4.74 8.01
CA THR A 114 -33.99 3.44 7.42
C THR A 114 -33.37 3.23 6.04
N THR A 115 -32.06 3.39 5.89
CA THR A 115 -31.24 2.61 4.94
C THR A 115 -29.77 2.81 5.26
N SER A 116 -29.00 1.72 5.44
CA SER A 116 -27.56 1.75 5.69
C SER A 116 -26.82 2.55 4.60
N SER A 117 -26.53 3.81 4.88
CA SER A 117 -25.78 4.71 4.01
C SER A 117 -24.28 4.41 4.13
N SER A 118 -23.85 3.28 3.57
CA SER A 118 -22.44 3.02 3.25
C SER A 118 -22.07 3.92 2.06
N GLN A 119 -21.95 5.22 2.33
CA GLN A 119 -21.60 6.22 1.34
C GLN A 119 -20.12 6.06 0.98
N ASN A 120 -19.80 5.57 -0.22
CA ASN A 120 -18.56 5.75 -1.02
C ASN A 120 -17.25 6.00 -0.23
N ALA A 121 -17.04 5.27 0.86
CA ALA A 121 -15.85 5.43 1.71
C ALA A 121 -14.68 4.78 0.98
N GLN A 122 -13.70 5.58 0.60
CA GLN A 122 -12.56 5.13 -0.18
C GLN A 122 -11.29 5.56 0.52
N ILE A 123 -10.31 4.67 0.58
CA ILE A 123 -8.98 4.93 1.11
C ILE A 123 -7.97 4.80 -0.03
N VAL A 124 -7.08 5.78 -0.16
CA VAL A 124 -5.97 5.79 -1.11
C VAL A 124 -4.69 5.90 -0.30
N VAL A 125 -3.81 4.92 -0.42
CA VAL A 125 -2.55 4.86 0.35
C VAL A 125 -1.43 4.40 -0.55
N GLY A 126 -0.21 4.79 -0.21
CA GLY A 126 0.95 4.36 -0.96
C GLY A 126 2.21 5.08 -0.54
N TYR A 127 3.26 4.83 -1.30
CA TYR A 127 4.53 5.52 -1.14
C TYR A 127 5.29 5.59 -2.45
N THR A 128 6.23 6.52 -2.51
CA THR A 128 7.33 6.47 -3.48
C THR A 128 8.68 6.44 -2.76
N GLY A 129 9.70 5.99 -3.47
CA GLY A 129 11.06 5.92 -2.96
C GLY A 129 12.08 5.79 -4.10
N THR A 130 13.32 6.14 -3.80
CA THR A 130 14.43 5.93 -4.74
C THR A 130 15.01 4.53 -4.59
N LEU A 131 15.27 3.87 -5.70
CA LEU A 131 15.94 2.58 -5.80
C LEU A 131 17.40 2.82 -6.21
N LYS A 132 18.34 2.14 -5.55
CA LYS A 132 19.72 2.07 -6.03
C LYS A 132 19.76 1.23 -7.31
N GLU A 133 20.82 1.36 -8.10
CA GLU A 133 20.96 0.62 -9.34
C GLU A 133 20.83 -0.89 -9.17
N THR A 134 21.46 -1.45 -8.13
CA THR A 134 21.34 -2.87 -7.74
C THR A 134 19.90 -3.28 -7.41
N ASP A 135 19.12 -2.36 -6.82
CA ASP A 135 17.76 -2.64 -6.38
C ASP A 135 16.76 -2.49 -7.55
N ARG A 136 17.12 -1.79 -8.63
CA ARG A 136 16.28 -1.60 -9.82
C ARG A 136 16.10 -2.91 -10.58
N GLU A 137 17.18 -3.63 -10.85
CA GLU A 137 17.11 -4.91 -11.57
C GLU A 137 16.31 -5.94 -10.77
N GLN A 138 16.54 -6.01 -9.46
CA GLN A 138 15.79 -6.89 -8.57
C GLN A 138 14.30 -6.53 -8.55
N PHE A 139 13.96 -5.24 -8.51
CA PHE A 139 12.58 -4.78 -8.60
C PHE A 139 11.95 -5.21 -9.93
N ASP A 140 12.65 -5.02 -11.05
CA ASP A 140 12.13 -5.32 -12.39
C ASP A 140 11.86 -6.82 -12.56
N ASP A 141 12.82 -7.66 -12.14
CA ASP A 141 12.65 -9.11 -12.18
C ASP A 141 11.53 -9.58 -11.26
N TYR A 142 11.38 -8.92 -10.10
CA TYR A 142 10.28 -9.20 -9.20
C TYR A 142 8.92 -8.89 -9.84
N ILE A 143 8.77 -7.71 -10.46
CA ILE A 143 7.52 -7.34 -11.12
C ILE A 143 7.21 -8.28 -12.29
N LYS A 144 8.20 -8.70 -13.08
CA LYS A 144 8.02 -9.71 -14.15
C LYS A 144 7.54 -11.04 -13.60
N LYS A 145 8.14 -11.52 -12.51
CA LYS A 145 7.68 -12.75 -11.82
C LYS A 145 6.24 -12.59 -11.34
N MET A 146 5.88 -11.43 -10.79
CA MET A 146 4.52 -11.14 -10.32
C MET A 146 3.46 -11.06 -11.41
N GLN A 147 3.86 -10.96 -12.67
CA GLN A 147 2.93 -11.06 -13.81
C GLN A 147 2.66 -12.53 -14.20
N GLN A 148 3.43 -13.49 -13.68
CA GLN A 148 3.25 -14.91 -13.96
C GLN A 148 2.08 -15.48 -13.15
N PRO A 149 1.12 -16.19 -13.77
CA PRO A 149 -0.05 -16.75 -13.09
C PRO A 149 0.31 -17.63 -11.89
N GLU A 150 1.36 -18.45 -12.01
CA GLU A 150 1.78 -19.39 -10.97
C GLU A 150 2.27 -18.66 -9.71
N VAL A 151 3.01 -17.56 -9.90
CA VAL A 151 3.51 -16.71 -8.82
C VAL A 151 2.36 -15.95 -8.16
N GLN A 152 1.40 -15.47 -8.95
CA GLN A 152 0.20 -14.81 -8.43
C GLN A 152 -0.62 -15.76 -7.56
N GLU A 153 -0.85 -16.99 -8.03
CA GLU A 153 -1.59 -18.00 -7.28
C GLU A 153 -0.87 -18.37 -5.97
N GLU A 154 0.44 -18.60 -6.02
CA GLU A 154 1.25 -18.88 -4.84
C GLU A 154 1.16 -17.72 -3.82
N MET A 155 1.36 -16.49 -4.27
CA MET A 155 1.27 -15.30 -3.42
C MET A 155 -0.11 -15.21 -2.76
N ILE A 156 -1.20 -15.40 -3.50
CA ILE A 156 -2.56 -15.32 -2.94
C ILE A 156 -2.81 -16.43 -1.93
N ASN A 157 -2.31 -17.64 -2.17
CA ASN A 157 -2.39 -18.73 -1.21
C ASN A 157 -1.61 -18.39 0.07
N GLN A 158 -0.41 -17.82 -0.03
CA GLN A 158 0.34 -17.34 1.13
C GLN A 158 -0.41 -16.25 1.91
N ILE A 159 -1.03 -15.29 1.20
CA ILE A 159 -1.83 -14.24 1.86
C ILE A 159 -3.05 -14.87 2.57
N ARG A 160 -3.76 -15.80 1.92
CA ARG A 160 -4.88 -16.53 2.53
C ARG A 160 -4.45 -17.24 3.81
N GLU A 161 -3.33 -17.98 3.78
CA GLU A 161 -2.80 -18.66 4.96
C GLU A 161 -2.48 -17.69 6.10
N ARG A 162 -1.82 -16.57 5.80
CA ARG A 162 -1.51 -15.55 6.83
C ARG A 162 -2.78 -14.92 7.40
N LEU A 163 -3.80 -14.71 6.57
CA LEU A 163 -5.08 -14.13 6.99
C LEU A 163 -5.98 -15.10 7.76
N LYS A 164 -5.77 -16.42 7.71
CA LYS A 164 -6.55 -17.38 8.53
C LYS A 164 -6.48 -17.09 10.03
N THR A 165 -5.35 -16.56 10.48
CA THR A 165 -5.14 -16.17 11.89
C THR A 165 -5.73 -14.80 12.24
N SER A 166 -6.14 -14.03 11.23
CA SER A 166 -6.72 -12.70 11.41
C SER A 166 -8.24 -12.80 11.55
N ALA A 167 -8.75 -12.38 12.70
CA ALA A 167 -10.18 -12.43 12.98
C ALA A 167 -10.96 -11.54 11.99
N GLY A 168 -11.69 -12.18 11.08
CA GLY A 168 -12.70 -11.53 10.26
C GLY A 168 -12.23 -10.96 8.92
N ILE A 169 -11.11 -11.45 8.35
CA ILE A 169 -10.68 -11.10 6.99
C ILE A 169 -10.60 -12.37 6.13
N GLN A 170 -11.27 -12.36 4.98
CA GLN A 170 -11.23 -13.47 4.01
C GLN A 170 -11.05 -12.94 2.60
N ILE A 171 -10.10 -13.48 1.84
CA ILE A 171 -9.99 -13.21 0.39
C ILE A 171 -11.05 -14.05 -0.33
N GLN A 172 -11.94 -13.36 -1.04
CA GLN A 172 -13.03 -13.96 -1.81
C GLN A 172 -12.68 -14.06 -3.30
N GLU A 173 -12.09 -13.02 -3.88
CA GLU A 173 -11.71 -12.96 -5.29
C GLU A 173 -10.33 -12.33 -5.44
N PHE A 174 -9.60 -12.73 -6.48
CA PHE A 174 -8.35 -12.12 -6.94
C PHE A 174 -8.41 -12.01 -8.45
N ASN A 175 -8.04 -10.85 -8.98
CA ASN A 175 -7.93 -10.63 -10.43
C ASN A 175 -6.70 -9.77 -10.73
N PRO A 176 -5.88 -10.08 -11.74
CA PRO A 176 -4.88 -9.13 -12.22
C PRO A 176 -5.56 -7.87 -12.80
N ILE A 177 -4.82 -6.77 -12.86
CA ILE A 177 -5.25 -5.51 -13.50
C ILE A 177 -4.28 -5.22 -14.66
N PRO A 178 -4.47 -5.85 -15.85
CA PRO A 178 -3.50 -5.79 -16.93
C PRO A 178 -3.26 -4.38 -17.48
N GLU A 179 -4.25 -3.49 -17.36
CA GLU A 179 -4.14 -2.10 -17.79
C GLU A 179 -3.05 -1.33 -17.02
N LEU A 180 -2.70 -1.79 -15.81
CA LEU A 180 -1.61 -1.20 -15.02
C LEU A 180 -0.22 -1.57 -15.52
N ASN A 181 -0.07 -2.61 -16.35
CA ASN A 181 1.24 -3.07 -16.85
C ASN A 181 1.91 -2.09 -17.84
N ASN A 182 1.25 -0.98 -18.16
CA ASN A 182 1.76 0.08 -19.04
C ASN A 182 2.16 1.35 -18.26
N MET A 183 2.29 1.28 -16.93
CA MET A 183 2.73 2.40 -16.10
C MET A 183 4.25 2.36 -15.90
N GLY A 184 4.92 3.53 -16.00
CA GLY A 184 6.37 3.61 -15.84
C GLY A 184 7.15 2.90 -16.95
N GLU A 185 8.24 2.23 -16.57
CA GLU A 185 9.00 1.30 -17.40
C GLU A 185 8.59 -0.15 -17.12
N ILE A 186 8.17 -0.43 -15.90
CA ILE A 186 7.68 -1.74 -15.47
C ILE A 186 6.65 -1.57 -14.37
N SER A 187 5.61 -2.39 -14.42
CA SER A 187 4.45 -2.28 -13.52
C SER A 187 3.66 -3.57 -13.43
N THR A 188 2.93 -3.72 -12.33
CA THR A 188 1.93 -4.78 -12.14
C THR A 188 0.82 -4.27 -11.26
N GLY A 189 -0.36 -4.89 -11.37
CA GLY A 189 -1.50 -4.57 -10.54
C GLY A 189 -2.44 -5.74 -10.35
N MET A 190 -3.17 -5.71 -9.24
CA MET A 190 -4.14 -6.73 -8.87
C MET A 190 -5.30 -6.12 -8.09
N SER A 191 -6.47 -6.74 -8.19
CA SER A 191 -7.67 -6.45 -7.44
C SER A 191 -7.99 -7.63 -6.53
N LEU A 192 -8.29 -7.33 -5.27
CA LEU A 192 -8.70 -8.29 -4.26
C LEU A 192 -10.08 -7.93 -3.77
N LYS A 193 -10.99 -8.89 -3.79
CA LYS A 193 -12.22 -8.80 -3.01
C LYS A 193 -11.97 -9.47 -1.67
N ILE A 194 -12.17 -8.74 -0.58
CA ILE A 194 -12.07 -9.26 0.77
C ILE A 194 -13.39 -9.08 1.51
N ALA A 195 -13.74 -10.00 2.40
CA ALA A 195 -14.72 -9.73 3.45
C ALA A 195 -14.00 -9.26 4.70
N MET A 196 -14.37 -8.08 5.23
CA MET A 196 -13.89 -7.57 6.51
C MET A 196 -15.08 -7.36 7.45
N ALA A 197 -15.11 -8.08 8.58
CA ALA A 197 -16.23 -8.03 9.53
C ALA A 197 -17.61 -8.24 8.86
N GLY A 198 -17.67 -9.12 7.86
CA GLY A 198 -18.88 -9.40 7.08
C GLY A 198 -19.21 -8.37 5.97
N GLN A 199 -18.43 -7.29 5.84
CA GLN A 199 -18.60 -6.31 4.77
C GLN A 199 -17.64 -6.60 3.60
N PRO A 200 -18.14 -6.79 2.37
CA PRO A 200 -17.29 -6.98 1.22
C PRO A 200 -16.63 -5.66 0.80
N MET A 201 -15.32 -5.69 0.63
CA MET A 201 -14.48 -4.58 0.22
C MET A 201 -13.64 -5.02 -0.99
N ARG A 202 -13.34 -4.09 -1.89
CA ARG A 202 -12.31 -4.23 -2.91
C ARG A 202 -11.04 -3.49 -2.50
N ILE A 203 -9.90 -4.09 -2.81
CA ILE A 203 -8.58 -3.50 -2.69
C ILE A 203 -7.88 -3.68 -4.03
N ASP A 204 -7.65 -2.58 -4.73
CA ASP A 204 -6.80 -2.57 -5.91
C ASP A 204 -5.39 -2.16 -5.46
N ILE A 205 -4.37 -2.95 -5.79
CA ILE A 205 -2.96 -2.69 -5.45
C ILE A 205 -2.13 -2.69 -6.72
N GLY A 206 -1.22 -1.74 -6.84
CA GLY A 206 -0.31 -1.66 -7.97
C GLY A 206 1.05 -1.14 -7.57
N SER A 207 2.07 -1.64 -8.27
CA SER A 207 3.45 -1.22 -8.12
C SER A 207 4.03 -0.91 -9.49
N PHE A 208 4.86 0.12 -9.57
CA PHE A 208 5.58 0.45 -10.80
C PHE A 208 6.92 1.12 -10.51
N ARG A 209 7.81 1.12 -11.51
CA ARG A 209 9.08 1.85 -11.48
C ARG A 209 9.23 2.71 -12.72
N ARG A 210 9.77 3.92 -12.55
CA ARG A 210 10.31 4.77 -13.62
C ARG A 210 11.67 5.29 -13.19
N ASN A 211 12.70 5.10 -14.01
CA ASN A 211 14.08 5.43 -13.68
C ASN A 211 14.47 4.87 -12.29
N SER A 212 15.09 5.67 -11.44
CA SER A 212 15.45 5.31 -10.07
C SER A 212 14.28 5.43 -9.07
N TYR A 213 13.03 5.58 -9.50
CA TYR A 213 11.89 5.74 -8.59
C TYR A 213 10.96 4.53 -8.65
N GLY A 214 10.74 3.91 -7.50
CA GLY A 214 9.69 2.91 -7.29
C GLY A 214 8.48 3.53 -6.61
N ALA A 215 7.30 3.04 -6.95
CA ALA A 215 6.03 3.45 -6.38
C ALA A 215 5.16 2.23 -6.08
N LEU A 216 4.42 2.30 -4.98
CA LEU A 216 3.36 1.37 -4.64
C LEU A 216 2.14 2.19 -4.22
N ALA A 217 0.97 1.83 -4.74
CA ALA A 217 -0.29 2.44 -4.37
C ALA A 217 -1.37 1.37 -4.18
N ALA A 218 -2.30 1.65 -3.28
CA ALA A 218 -3.49 0.85 -3.05
C ALA A 218 -4.73 1.74 -2.92
N VAL A 219 -5.83 1.26 -3.48
CA VAL A 219 -7.16 1.88 -3.44
C VAL A 219 -8.14 0.89 -2.84
N MET A 220 -8.70 1.22 -1.68
CA MET A 220 -9.68 0.38 -0.98
C MET A 220 -11.05 1.04 -0.95
N TYR A 221 -12.10 0.29 -1.26
CA TYR A 221 -13.48 0.79 -1.38
C TYR A 221 -14.52 -0.35 -1.19
N PRO A 222 -15.79 -0.05 -0.86
CA PRO A 222 -16.85 -1.05 -0.79
C PRO A 222 -17.03 -1.82 -2.10
N ASP A 223 -17.27 -3.13 -2.02
CA ASP A 223 -17.63 -3.91 -3.20
C ASP A 223 -18.97 -3.45 -3.79
N GLY A 224 -19.11 -3.50 -5.12
CA GLY A 224 -20.31 -3.07 -5.84
C GLY A 224 -20.45 -1.56 -6.05
N GLN A 225 -19.52 -0.74 -5.54
CA GLN A 225 -19.46 0.70 -5.85
C GLN A 225 -18.18 1.02 -6.62
N PRO A 226 -18.25 1.78 -7.73
CA PRO A 226 -17.03 2.24 -8.39
C PRO A 226 -16.28 3.22 -7.48
N PRO A 227 -14.94 3.16 -7.41
CA PRO A 227 -14.18 4.12 -6.62
C PRO A 227 -14.27 5.52 -7.25
N LYS A 228 -14.24 6.56 -6.41
CA LYS A 228 -14.17 7.97 -6.84
C LYS A 228 -12.91 8.27 -7.65
N ILE A 229 -11.83 7.52 -7.40
CA ILE A 229 -10.59 7.53 -8.20
C ILE A 229 -10.07 6.10 -8.30
N SER A 230 -9.80 5.63 -9.52
CA SER A 230 -9.27 4.28 -9.74
C SER A 230 -7.78 4.18 -9.44
N LEU A 231 -7.27 2.96 -9.22
CA LEU A 231 -5.84 2.74 -9.06
C LEU A 231 -5.03 3.18 -10.29
N SER A 232 -5.55 2.96 -11.51
CA SER A 232 -4.91 3.41 -12.75
C SER A 232 -4.76 4.93 -12.82
N GLU A 233 -5.74 5.67 -12.32
CA GLU A 233 -5.63 7.12 -12.24
C GLU A 233 -4.64 7.59 -11.17
N VAL A 234 -4.63 6.95 -10.00
CA VAL A 234 -3.62 7.19 -8.95
C VAL A 234 -2.21 6.93 -9.48
N ALA A 235 -1.99 5.78 -10.12
CA ALA A 235 -0.71 5.40 -10.70
C ALA A 235 -0.25 6.40 -11.76
N ARG A 236 -1.14 6.83 -12.67
CA ARG A 236 -0.83 7.85 -13.68
C ARG A 236 -0.44 9.19 -13.07
N LYS A 237 -1.11 9.64 -12.01
CA LYS A 237 -0.79 10.90 -11.31
C LYS A 237 0.59 10.82 -10.64
N LEU A 238 0.87 9.70 -9.97
CA LEU A 238 2.19 9.43 -9.38
C LEU A 238 3.29 9.38 -10.44
N ASP A 239 3.04 8.69 -11.56
CA ASP A 239 3.98 8.55 -12.66
C ASP A 239 4.30 9.92 -13.31
N GLY A 240 3.29 10.77 -13.48
CA GLY A 240 3.46 12.15 -13.93
C GLY A 240 4.32 12.98 -12.99
N ARG A 241 4.11 12.84 -11.67
CA ARG A 241 4.94 13.49 -10.64
C ARG A 241 6.40 13.02 -10.68
N ILE A 242 6.64 11.71 -10.80
CA ILE A 242 7.98 11.14 -10.98
C ILE A 242 8.64 11.67 -12.26
N SER A 243 7.90 11.68 -13.37
CA SER A 243 8.39 12.17 -14.67
C SER A 243 8.77 13.65 -14.62
N SER A 244 8.08 14.46 -13.81
CA SER A 244 8.37 15.89 -13.65
C SER A 244 9.71 16.22 -12.98
N VAL A 245 10.31 15.25 -12.28
CA VAL A 245 11.61 15.44 -11.60
C VAL A 245 12.74 14.57 -12.15
N ALA A 246 12.42 13.58 -12.97
CA ALA A 246 13.38 12.72 -13.64
C ALA A 246 13.39 13.03 -15.14
N PRO A 247 13.93 14.19 -15.57
CA PRO A 247 14.03 14.51 -16.99
C PRO A 247 14.98 13.51 -17.65
N GLY A 248 14.45 12.67 -18.55
CA GLY A 248 15.27 11.62 -19.17
C GLY A 248 14.68 10.82 -20.33
N VAL A 249 13.36 10.83 -20.58
CA VAL A 249 12.79 10.22 -21.80
C VAL A 249 11.60 11.04 -22.30
N THR A 250 11.75 11.63 -23.47
CA THR A 250 10.69 12.22 -24.29
C THR A 250 9.55 11.21 -24.48
N SER A 251 8.31 11.64 -24.23
CA SER A 251 7.10 10.87 -24.56
C SER A 251 7.17 10.32 -25.98
N PRO A 252 6.72 9.07 -26.25
CA PRO A 252 6.47 8.66 -27.61
C PRO A 252 5.32 9.51 -28.14
N VAL A 253 5.64 10.28 -29.18
CA VAL A 253 4.70 11.06 -29.97
C VAL A 253 3.59 10.13 -30.45
N SER A 254 2.35 10.47 -30.11
CA SER A 254 1.16 9.86 -30.71
C SER A 254 1.21 10.04 -32.23
N ARG A 255 1.09 8.94 -32.97
CA ARG A 255 0.56 8.92 -34.32
C ARG A 255 -0.74 8.12 -34.32
#